data_AF-A0A0U2YNJ2-F1
#
_entry.id   AF-A0A0U2YNJ2-F1
#
_cell.length_a   1.000
_cell.length_b   1.000
_cell.length_c   1.000
_cell.angle_alpha   90.00
_cell.angle_beta   90.00
_cell.angle_gamma   90.00
#
_symmetry.space_group_name_H-M   'P 1'
#
loop_
_entity.id
_entity.type
_entity.pdbx_description
1 polymer ?
#
loop_
_entity_poly.entity_id
_entity_poly.type
_entity_poly.pdbx_seq_one_letter_code
_entity_poly.pdbx_strand_id
1 'polypeptide(L)'
;MAALARSDKVEQALARDDLRERVANWKSRFFAATWARYDLAKPGTFRLVPPDSRLSELKRDYQKMRQMFITSSKGAGSTISIVENLESRINQKRIA
;
A
#
# COMPACT_ATOMS: atom_id res chain seq x y z
N MET A 1 2.38 -2.82 4.71
CA MET A 1 1.34 -3.17 3.72
C MET A 1 1.18 -4.68 3.52
N ALA A 2 2.20 -5.44 3.12
CA ALA A 2 2.03 -6.89 2.87
C ALA A 2 1.48 -7.72 4.05
N ALA A 3 1.76 -7.33 5.30
CA ALA A 3 1.15 -7.96 6.47
C ALA A 3 -0.35 -7.67 6.57
N LEU A 4 -0.75 -6.41 6.37
CA LEU A 4 -2.17 -5.98 6.35
C LEU A 4 -2.94 -6.64 5.19
N ALA A 5 -2.30 -6.81 4.03
CA ALA A 5 -2.91 -7.50 2.88
C ALA A 5 -3.32 -8.95 3.18
N ARG A 6 -2.71 -9.58 4.20
CA ARG A 6 -2.95 -10.96 4.60
C ARG A 6 -3.77 -11.08 5.89
N SER A 7 -4.18 -9.97 6.49
CA SER A 7 -5.01 -10.04 7.69
C SER A 7 -6.43 -10.46 7.32
N ASP A 8 -7.15 -10.99 8.31
CA ASP A 8 -8.58 -11.33 8.23
C ASP A 8 -9.46 -10.10 7.94
N LYS A 9 -8.95 -8.89 8.17
CA LYS A 9 -9.68 -7.63 7.97
C LYS A 9 -9.57 -7.08 6.55
N VAL A 10 -8.75 -7.66 5.67
CA VAL A 10 -8.46 -7.05 4.36
C VAL A 10 -9.72 -6.90 3.50
N GLU A 11 -10.60 -7.91 3.47
CA GLU A 11 -11.84 -7.83 2.68
C GLU A 11 -12.80 -6.77 3.22
N GLN A 12 -12.94 -6.71 4.55
CA GLN A 12 -13.79 -5.71 5.21
C GLN A 12 -13.27 -4.30 4.95
N ALA A 13 -11.94 -4.09 5.00
CA ALA A 13 -11.33 -2.80 4.71
C ALA A 13 -11.52 -2.39 3.24
N LEU A 14 -11.37 -3.33 2.30
CA LEU A 14 -11.53 -3.08 0.86
C LEU A 14 -12.99 -2.84 0.44
N ALA A 15 -13.96 -3.23 1.27
CA ALA A 15 -15.38 -2.95 1.03
C ALA A 15 -15.83 -1.57 1.52
N ARG A 16 -14.98 -0.84 2.26
CA ARG A 16 -15.34 0.42 2.94
C ARG A 16 -14.74 1.64 2.21
N ASP A 17 -15.08 1.79 0.93
CA ASP A 17 -14.70 2.96 0.12
C ASP A 17 -15.18 4.28 0.75
N ASP A 18 -16.31 4.24 1.46
CA ASP A 18 -16.88 5.37 2.20
C ASP A 18 -15.96 5.87 3.31
N LEU A 19 -15.29 4.96 4.03
CA LEU A 19 -14.36 5.34 5.10
C LEU A 19 -13.15 6.07 4.54
N ARG A 20 -12.61 5.60 3.42
CA ARG A 20 -11.48 6.27 2.75
C ARG A 20 -11.87 7.70 2.35
N GLU A 21 -13.01 7.87 1.68
CA GLU A 21 -13.47 9.18 1.23
C GLU A 21 -13.67 10.14 2.41
N ARG A 22 -14.33 9.67 3.48
CA ARG A 22 -14.52 10.46 4.71
C ARG A 22 -13.20 10.89 5.32
N VAL A 23 -12.22 10.00 5.41
CA VAL A 23 -10.89 10.31 5.97
C VAL A 23 -10.15 11.30 5.07
N ALA A 24 -10.17 11.13 3.74
CA ALA A 24 -9.53 12.05 2.82
C ALA A 24 -10.13 13.46 2.91
N ASN A 25 -11.46 13.56 2.91
CA ASN A 25 -12.17 14.83 3.04
C ASN A 25 -11.87 15.51 4.38
N TRP A 26 -11.97 14.77 5.49
CA TRP A 26 -11.63 15.30 6.81
C TRP A 26 -10.18 15.80 6.87
N LYS A 27 -9.21 14.98 6.45
CA LYS A 27 -7.80 15.38 6.47
C LYS A 27 -7.51 16.57 5.57
N SER A 28 -8.17 16.69 4.41
CA SER A 28 -7.99 17.85 3.53
C SER A 28 -8.38 19.18 4.17
N ARG A 29 -9.32 19.16 5.13
CA ARG A 29 -9.81 20.36 5.83
C ARG A 29 -8.99 20.69 7.08
N PHE A 30 -8.59 19.67 7.84
CA PHE A 30 -7.94 19.86 9.14
C PHE A 30 -6.41 19.75 9.10
N PHE A 31 -5.87 19.08 8.08
CA PHE A 31 -4.44 18.84 7.91
C PHE A 31 -4.03 19.24 6.50
N ALA A 32 -4.18 20.52 6.15
CA ALA A 32 -3.93 21.05 4.81
C ALA A 32 -2.44 21.07 4.44
N ALA A 33 -1.85 19.90 4.33
CA ALA A 33 -0.49 19.67 3.90
C ALA A 33 -0.49 19.36 2.40
N THR A 34 -0.05 20.30 1.56
CA THR A 34 -0.06 20.16 0.10
C THR A 34 0.69 18.91 -0.40
N TRP A 35 1.72 18.47 0.34
CA TRP A 35 2.48 17.27 0.02
C TRP A 35 1.69 15.96 0.21
N ALA A 36 0.62 15.97 1.01
CA ALA A 36 -0.15 14.77 1.31
C ALA A 36 -1.07 14.33 0.18
N ARG A 37 -1.37 15.23 -0.78
CA ARG A 37 -2.13 14.96 -2.01
C ARG A 37 -3.43 14.15 -1.78
N TYR A 38 -4.29 14.63 -0.86
CA TYR A 38 -5.57 13.97 -0.56
C TYR A 38 -6.50 13.88 -1.77
N ASP A 39 -6.30 14.72 -2.80
CA ASP A 39 -6.94 14.65 -4.11
C ASP A 39 -6.69 13.33 -4.86
N LEU A 40 -5.57 12.65 -4.55
CA LEU A 40 -5.20 11.34 -5.07
C LEU A 40 -5.59 10.18 -4.16
N ALA A 41 -6.32 10.40 -3.07
CA ALA A 41 -6.75 9.32 -2.18
C ALA A 41 -8.02 8.61 -2.71
N LYS A 42 -8.01 8.15 -3.97
CA LYS A 42 -9.14 7.54 -4.68
C LYS A 42 -8.73 6.26 -5.44
N PRO A 43 -9.66 5.37 -5.81
CA PRO A 43 -9.29 4.16 -6.56
C PRO A 43 -8.70 4.57 -7.92
N GLY A 44 -7.63 3.91 -8.32
CA GLY A 44 -6.93 4.14 -9.59
C GLY A 44 -5.71 5.06 -9.45
N THR A 45 -5.50 5.69 -8.29
CA THR A 45 -4.37 6.62 -8.07
C THR A 45 -3.40 6.18 -6.98
N PHE A 46 -3.73 5.13 -6.21
CA PHE A 46 -2.81 4.63 -5.20
C PHE A 46 -1.59 3.96 -5.84
N ARG A 47 -0.40 4.28 -5.30
CA ARG A 47 0.88 3.67 -5.65
C ARG A 47 1.54 3.19 -4.36
N LEU A 48 1.38 1.92 -4.05
CA LEU A 48 2.01 1.22 -2.94
C LEU A 48 3.34 0.58 -3.35
N VAL A 49 3.48 0.22 -4.62
CA VAL A 49 4.67 -0.45 -5.16
C VAL A 49 5.68 0.61 -5.62
N PRO A 50 6.97 0.48 -5.27
CA PRO A 50 7.99 1.38 -5.78
C PRO A 50 8.12 1.28 -7.31
N PRO A 51 8.56 2.35 -8.00
CA PRO A 51 8.87 2.28 -9.42
C PRO A 51 9.92 1.20 -9.74
N ASP A 52 9.82 0.59 -10.92
CA ASP A 52 10.70 -0.51 -11.36
C ASP A 52 12.19 -0.19 -11.25
N SER A 53 12.56 1.06 -11.52
CA SER A 53 13.95 1.55 -11.43
C SER A 53 14.55 1.36 -10.04
N ARG A 54 13.75 1.35 -8.97
CA ARG A 54 14.21 1.18 -7.59
C ARG A 54 14.04 -0.24 -7.05
N LEU A 55 13.35 -1.12 -7.77
CA LEU A 55 13.09 -2.48 -7.26
C LEU A 55 14.37 -3.31 -7.15
N SER A 56 15.34 -3.14 -8.05
CA SER A 56 16.61 -3.86 -8.03
C SER A 56 17.46 -3.48 -6.82
N GLU A 57 17.61 -2.18 -6.56
CA GLU A 57 18.31 -1.62 -5.41
C GLU A 57 17.65 -2.06 -4.10
N LEU A 58 16.32 -1.94 -4.00
CA LEU A 58 15.56 -2.34 -2.82
C LEU A 58 15.70 -3.83 -2.50
N LYS A 59 15.68 -4.70 -3.53
CA LYS A 59 15.91 -6.14 -3.35
C LYS A 59 17.32 -6.42 -2.84
N ARG A 60 18.33 -5.70 -3.32
CA ARG A 60 19.73 -5.84 -2.86
C ARG A 60 19.87 -5.42 -1.41
N ASP A 61 19.30 -4.28 -1.03
CA ASP A 61 19.40 -3.80 0.35
C ASP A 61 18.62 -4.68 1.32
N TYR A 62 17.45 -5.20 0.89
CA TYR A 62 16.73 -6.20 1.67
C TYR A 62 17.56 -7.45 1.96
N GLN A 63 18.35 -7.93 0.99
CA GLN A 63 19.25 -9.08 1.18
C GLN A 63 20.36 -8.76 2.19
N LYS A 64 20.95 -7.56 2.14
CA LYS A 64 21.97 -7.14 3.12
C LYS A 64 21.40 -7.07 4.53
N MET A 65 20.17 -6.58 4.68
CA MET A 65 19.48 -6.49 5.97
C MET A 65 19.06 -7.85 6.53
N ARG A 66 19.21 -8.95 5.77
CA ARG A 66 18.71 -10.26 6.18
C ARG A 66 19.28 -10.73 7.52
N GLN A 67 20.52 -10.33 7.82
CA GLN A 67 21.22 -10.65 9.06
C GLN A 67 20.63 -9.96 10.30
N MET A 68 19.82 -8.90 10.11
CA MET A 68 19.17 -8.17 11.20
C MET A 68 17.81 -8.76 11.59
N PHE A 69 17.28 -9.73 10.83
CA PHE A 69 16.00 -10.36 11.17
C PHE A 69 16.20 -11.49 12.20
N ILE A 70 15.43 -11.43 13.28
CA ILE A 70 15.40 -12.45 14.35
C ILE A 70 14.88 -13.79 13.82
N THR A 71 14.00 -13.76 12.82
CA THR A 71 13.40 -14.94 12.19
C THR A 71 13.53 -14.88 10.67
N SER A 72 13.30 -16.00 9.99
CA SER A 72 13.32 -16.02 8.52
C SER A 72 12.26 -15.07 7.97
N SER A 73 12.71 -13.94 7.43
CA SER A 73 11.80 -13.00 6.77
C SER A 73 11.35 -13.55 5.41
N LYS A 74 10.14 -13.15 4.99
CA LYS A 74 9.64 -13.48 3.64
C LYS A 74 10.58 -12.86 2.59
N GLY A 75 10.75 -13.51 1.44
CA GLY A 75 11.59 -12.96 0.37
C GLY A 75 11.05 -11.61 -0.13
N ALA A 76 11.94 -10.66 -0.44
CA ALA A 76 11.57 -9.32 -0.94
C ALA A 76 10.56 -9.39 -2.10
N GLY A 77 10.79 -10.31 -3.06
CA GLY A 77 9.89 -10.54 -4.19
C GLY A 77 8.46 -10.89 -3.76
N SER A 78 8.31 -11.85 -2.85
CA SER A 78 6.98 -12.25 -2.35
C SER A 78 6.25 -11.10 -1.65
N THR A 79 6.98 -10.25 -0.93
CA THR A 79 6.42 -9.06 -0.28
C THR A 79 5.94 -8.05 -1.31
N ILE A 80 6.74 -7.79 -2.35
CA ILE A 80 6.39 -6.87 -3.44
C ILE A 80 5.15 -7.36 -4.19
N SER A 81 5.10 -8.64 -4.58
CA SER A 81 3.94 -9.19 -5.30
C SER A 81 2.63 -9.14 -4.51
N ILE A 82 2.70 -9.31 -3.18
CA ILE A 82 1.52 -9.16 -2.31
C ILE A 82 1.05 -7.70 -2.27
N VAL A 83 1.99 -6.75 -2.27
CA VAL A 83 1.66 -5.32 -2.30
C VAL A 83 1.10 -4.91 -3.67
N GLU A 84 1.65 -5.43 -4.77
CA GLU A 84 1.13 -5.26 -6.14
C GLU A 84 -0.31 -5.74 -6.27
N ASN A 85 -0.60 -6.94 -5.75
CA ASN A 85 -1.96 -7.46 -5.73
C ASN A 85 -2.90 -6.58 -4.90
N LEU A 86 -2.46 -6.14 -3.71
CA LEU A 86 -3.25 -5.24 -2.87
C LEU A 86 -3.51 -3.90 -3.57
N GLU A 87 -2.50 -3.29 -4.18
CA GLU A 87 -2.64 -2.04 -4.95
C GLU A 87 -3.68 -2.20 -6.05
N SER A 88 -3.59 -3.29 -6.83
CA SER A 88 -4.55 -3.60 -7.88
C SER A 88 -5.99 -3.67 -7.35
N ARG A 89 -6.18 -4.33 -6.21
CA ARG A 89 -7.50 -4.48 -5.57
C ARG A 89 -8.05 -3.16 -5.01
N ILE A 90 -7.19 -2.31 -4.46
CA ILE A 90 -7.58 -0.96 -3.98
C ILE A 90 -7.95 -0.06 -5.16
N ASN A 91 -7.25 -0.22 -6.29
CA ASN A 91 -7.43 0.61 -7.47
C ASN A 91 -8.57 0.15 -8.39
N GLN A 92 -9.08 -1.07 -8.21
CA GLN A 92 -10.26 -1.54 -8.93
C GLN A 92 -11.47 -0.65 -8.58
N LYS A 93 -12.06 -0.05 -9.62
CA LYS A 93 -13.27 0.73 -9.49
C LYS A 93 -14.43 -0.25 -9.31
N ARG A 94 -14.96 -0.39 -8.08
CA ARG A 94 -16.23 -1.07 -7.87
C ARG A 94 -17.34 -0.14 -8.36
N ILE A 95 -18.00 -0.54 -9.44
CA ILE A 95 -19.24 0.09 -9.88
C ILE A 95 -20.26 -0.24 -8.78
N ALA A 96 -20.73 0.81 -8.10
CA ALA A 96 -21.82 0.72 -7.13
C ALA A 96 -23.15 0.55 -7.86
#